data_AF-A0ABC8JMB8-F1
#
_entry.id   AF-A0ABC8JMB8-F1
#
_cell.length_a   1.000
_cell.length_b   1.000
_cell.length_c   1.000
_cell.angle_alpha   90.00
_cell.angle_beta   90.00
_cell.angle_gamma   90.00
#
_symmetry.space_group_name_H-M   'P 1'
#
loop_
_entity.id
_entity.type
_entity.pdbx_description
1 polymer ?
#
loop_
_entity_poly.entity_id
_entity_poly.type
_entity_poly.pdbx_seq_one_letter_code
_entity_poly.pdbx_strand_id
1 'polypeptide(L)'
;MLRVWASAVRSIAGCLRRFMGAHVGWSIIPLIIATISPSAHSLEETLSTLDYAYRAKNIKNKPEANQKLSKAVLLKDLYLELERMKEAQERYAQEEAEKKARMERIERLENDLNLSESEASKFRDLYVTEKEKLLGVESDLKHCKRNLDNSNKELHDLKENYIQVISKLKEREATISKMKASETTLIDRAKGLRSDLQHASNDISSLFTRLDQKDKLESKNQSMLLKFGSQLDQNLKELHRTVLGSVSQQQQQLRTMEEHNHSFLAHKYDNMECSDTFNENTPPTSEPEYISSLGAAMQWNILHRFRFYSLV
;
A
#
# COMPACT_ATOMS: atom_id res chain seq x y z
N MET A 1 -56.09 -119.99 59.05
CA MET A 1 -55.06 -120.07 60.13
C MET A 1 -53.69 -119.48 59.75
N LEU A 2 -53.24 -119.54 58.48
CA LEU A 2 -51.91 -119.07 58.05
C LEU A 2 -51.51 -117.62 58.40
N ARG A 3 -52.47 -116.67 58.52
CA ARG A 3 -52.16 -115.28 58.90
C ARG A 3 -51.71 -115.10 60.36
N VAL A 4 -52.07 -115.99 61.28
CA VAL A 4 -51.69 -115.87 62.71
C VAL A 4 -50.23 -116.27 62.93
N TRP A 5 -49.79 -117.35 62.29
CA TRP A 5 -48.38 -117.81 62.34
C TRP A 5 -47.42 -116.77 61.75
N ALA A 6 -47.75 -116.16 60.61
CA ALA A 6 -46.90 -115.14 59.97
C ALA A 6 -46.79 -113.82 60.76
N SER A 7 -47.63 -113.61 61.79
CA SER A 7 -47.52 -112.49 62.73
C SER A 7 -46.69 -112.88 63.96
N ALA A 8 -46.92 -114.07 64.52
CA ALA A 8 -46.13 -114.62 65.63
C ALA A 8 -44.64 -114.75 65.26
N VAL A 9 -44.32 -115.30 64.08
CA VAL A 9 -42.94 -115.43 63.58
C VAL A 9 -42.27 -114.06 63.38
N ARG A 10 -43.01 -113.04 62.92
CA ARG A 10 -42.47 -111.67 62.81
C ARG A 10 -42.21 -111.02 64.16
N SER A 11 -43.10 -111.22 65.14
CA SER A 11 -42.93 -110.71 66.50
C SER A 11 -41.73 -111.34 67.20
N ILE A 12 -41.55 -112.66 67.06
CA ILE A 12 -40.41 -113.39 67.63
C ILE A 12 -39.10 -112.96 66.93
N ALA A 13 -39.08 -112.83 65.60
CA ALA A 13 -37.90 -112.38 64.87
C ALA A 13 -37.51 -110.92 65.19
N GLY A 14 -38.48 -110.04 65.47
CA GLY A 14 -38.23 -108.69 65.96
C GLY A 14 -37.60 -108.67 67.35
N CYS A 15 -38.11 -109.50 68.27
CA CYS A 15 -37.58 -109.62 69.62
C CYS A 15 -36.15 -110.21 69.62
N LEU A 16 -35.91 -111.25 68.81
CA LEU A 16 -34.58 -111.87 68.68
C LEU A 16 -33.54 -110.89 68.15
N ARG A 17 -33.87 -110.09 67.11
CA ARG A 17 -32.97 -109.04 66.61
C ARG A 17 -32.68 -107.97 67.65
N ARG A 18 -33.65 -107.60 68.49
CA ARG A 18 -33.45 -106.60 69.56
C ARG A 18 -32.63 -107.16 70.72
N PHE A 19 -32.74 -108.45 71.02
CA PHE A 19 -31.89 -109.14 71.99
C PHE A 19 -30.43 -109.22 71.49
N MET A 20 -30.23 -109.62 70.22
CA MET A 20 -28.91 -109.60 69.57
C MET A 20 -28.32 -108.17 69.48
N GLY A 21 -29.15 -107.17 69.20
CA GLY A 21 -28.76 -105.76 69.15
C GLY A 21 -28.59 -105.08 70.52
N ALA A 22 -28.92 -105.75 71.62
CA ALA A 22 -28.65 -105.29 72.99
C ALA A 22 -27.42 -105.98 73.59
N HIS A 23 -27.14 -107.23 73.20
CA HIS A 23 -25.96 -108.00 73.60
C HIS A 23 -24.78 -107.86 72.61
N VAL A 24 -24.51 -106.65 72.13
CA VAL A 24 -23.50 -106.37 71.07
C VAL A 24 -22.06 -106.76 71.46
N GLY A 25 -21.78 -107.01 72.75
CA GLY A 25 -20.48 -107.58 73.19
C GLY A 25 -20.41 -109.11 73.30
N TRP A 26 -21.53 -109.85 73.18
CA TRP A 26 -21.52 -111.31 73.39
C TRP A 26 -21.41 -112.05 72.06
N SER A 27 -20.38 -112.88 71.92
CA SER A 27 -20.20 -113.74 70.74
C SER A 27 -21.28 -114.82 70.70
N ILE A 28 -22.29 -114.63 69.85
CA ILE A 28 -23.38 -115.58 69.60
C ILE A 28 -23.27 -116.06 68.15
N ILE A 29 -23.12 -117.37 67.96
CA ILE A 29 -23.10 -118.02 66.64
C ILE A 29 -24.55 -118.40 66.29
N PRO A 30 -25.20 -117.76 65.30
CA PRO A 30 -26.59 -118.06 64.96
C PRO A 30 -26.72 -119.34 64.13
N LEU A 31 -27.66 -120.21 64.51
CA LEU A 31 -28.10 -121.37 63.74
C LEU A 31 -29.56 -121.18 63.32
N ILE A 32 -29.86 -121.40 62.04
CA ILE A 32 -31.22 -121.32 61.48
C ILE A 32 -31.53 -122.67 60.81
N ILE A 33 -32.68 -123.26 61.16
CA ILE A 33 -33.17 -124.52 60.60
C ILE A 33 -34.41 -124.21 59.76
N ALA A 34 -34.34 -124.48 58.46
CA ALA A 34 -35.46 -124.34 57.54
C ALA A 34 -36.19 -125.68 57.41
N THR A 35 -37.49 -125.72 57.70
CA THR A 35 -38.35 -126.88 57.51
C THR A 35 -39.23 -126.69 56.28
N ILE A 36 -39.30 -127.70 55.41
CA ILE A 36 -40.02 -127.66 54.13
C ILE A 36 -40.88 -128.92 53.96
N SER A 37 -41.93 -128.83 53.15
CA SER A 37 -42.85 -129.95 52.87
C SER A 37 -42.71 -130.41 51.41
N PRO A 38 -42.61 -131.71 51.13
CA PRO A 38 -42.37 -132.24 49.78
C PRO A 38 -43.63 -132.24 48.88
N SER A 39 -44.75 -131.65 49.29
CA SER A 39 -45.97 -131.58 48.48
C SER A 39 -45.92 -130.48 47.42
N ALA A 40 -46.36 -130.79 46.20
CA ALA A 40 -46.46 -129.83 45.11
C ALA A 40 -47.39 -128.64 45.42
N HIS A 41 -48.40 -128.83 46.28
CA HIS A 41 -49.30 -127.75 46.73
C HIS A 41 -48.62 -126.72 47.65
N SER A 42 -47.41 -127.01 48.17
CA SER A 42 -46.63 -126.13 49.06
C SER A 42 -45.35 -125.61 48.42
N LEU A 43 -45.24 -125.66 47.08
CA LEU A 43 -44.03 -125.26 46.36
C LEU A 43 -43.67 -123.78 46.56
N GLU A 44 -44.65 -122.88 46.55
CA GLU A 44 -44.46 -121.42 46.71
C GLU A 44 -43.92 -121.05 48.11
N GLU A 45 -44.48 -121.64 49.16
CA GLU A 45 -44.03 -121.48 50.55
C GLU A 45 -42.64 -122.11 50.77
N THR A 46 -42.36 -123.24 50.10
CA THR A 46 -41.05 -123.91 50.13
C THR A 46 -39.96 -123.05 49.50
N LEU A 47 -40.23 -122.44 48.34
CA LEU A 47 -39.32 -121.49 47.69
C LEU A 47 -39.08 -120.24 48.56
N SER A 48 -40.15 -119.69 49.15
CA SER A 48 -40.06 -118.53 50.04
C SER A 48 -39.21 -118.81 51.30
N THR A 49 -39.35 -120.01 51.88
CA THR A 49 -38.55 -120.45 53.03
C THR A 49 -37.08 -120.66 52.66
N LEU A 50 -36.81 -121.21 51.47
CA LEU A 50 -35.46 -121.46 50.99
C LEU A 50 -34.71 -120.16 50.63
N ASP A 51 -35.37 -119.18 50.00
CA ASP A 51 -34.78 -117.86 49.72
C ASP A 51 -34.43 -117.13 51.02
N TYR A 52 -35.30 -117.21 52.05
CA TYR A 52 -34.98 -116.66 53.37
C TYR A 52 -33.72 -117.33 53.99
N ALA A 53 -33.62 -118.65 53.92
CA ALA A 53 -32.44 -119.39 54.41
C ALA A 53 -31.16 -119.03 53.63
N TYR A 54 -31.25 -118.88 52.31
CA TYR A 54 -30.13 -118.47 51.46
C TYR A 54 -29.64 -117.05 51.79
N ARG A 55 -30.56 -116.09 51.97
CA ARG A 55 -30.22 -114.73 52.40
C ARG A 55 -29.58 -114.73 53.79
N ALA A 56 -30.11 -115.53 54.73
CA ALA A 56 -29.59 -115.62 56.09
C ALA A 56 -28.18 -116.21 56.17
N LYS A 57 -27.83 -117.18 55.31
CA LYS A 57 -26.47 -117.74 55.17
C LYS A 57 -25.41 -116.67 54.88
N ASN A 58 -25.76 -115.59 54.18
CA ASN A 58 -24.83 -114.55 53.75
C ASN A 58 -24.60 -113.44 54.78
N ILE A 59 -25.20 -113.53 55.98
CA ILE A 59 -25.00 -112.57 57.07
C ILE A 59 -23.62 -112.80 57.73
N LYS A 60 -22.65 -111.94 57.40
CA LYS A 60 -21.29 -111.98 57.97
C LYS A 60 -21.19 -111.13 59.24
N ASN A 61 -21.23 -111.78 60.41
CA ASN A 61 -20.87 -111.13 61.68
C ASN A 61 -19.35 -111.20 61.91
N LYS A 62 -18.76 -110.11 62.41
CA LYS A 62 -17.41 -110.12 63.00
C LYS A 62 -17.58 -110.29 64.52
N PRO A 63 -17.21 -111.44 65.11
CA PRO A 63 -17.18 -111.56 66.57
C PRO A 63 -15.94 -110.83 67.09
N GLU A 64 -16.12 -109.62 67.60
CA GLU A 64 -15.07 -108.91 68.31
C GLU A 64 -14.86 -109.52 69.70
N ALA A 65 -13.60 -109.73 70.09
CA ALA A 65 -13.28 -110.33 71.37
C ALA A 65 -13.64 -109.34 72.50
N ASN A 66 -14.49 -109.80 73.43
CA ASN A 66 -15.03 -108.99 74.52
C ASN A 66 -13.96 -108.75 75.61
N GLN A 67 -12.91 -108.00 75.28
CA GLN A 67 -11.85 -107.60 76.19
C GLN A 67 -12.43 -106.68 77.26
N LYS A 68 -12.49 -107.17 78.50
CA LYS A 68 -12.80 -106.36 79.68
C LYS A 68 -11.61 -105.46 80.00
N LEU A 69 -11.46 -104.38 79.25
CA LEU A 69 -10.56 -103.28 79.62
C LEU A 69 -10.98 -102.78 81.02
N SER A 70 -10.00 -102.60 81.91
CA SER A 70 -10.31 -102.11 83.24
C SER A 70 -10.77 -100.65 83.15
N LYS A 71 -11.69 -100.24 84.03
CA LYS A 71 -12.19 -98.85 84.05
C LYS A 71 -11.06 -97.82 84.21
N ALA A 72 -9.95 -98.20 84.84
CA ALA A 72 -8.76 -97.36 85.01
C ALA A 72 -7.99 -97.12 83.71
N VAL A 73 -7.93 -98.10 82.79
CA VAL A 73 -7.29 -97.93 81.48
C VAL A 73 -8.11 -96.98 80.61
N LEU A 74 -9.42 -97.23 80.49
CA LEU A 74 -10.33 -96.35 79.74
C LEU A 74 -10.32 -94.91 80.26
N LEU A 75 -10.30 -94.71 81.58
CA LEU A 75 -10.24 -93.38 82.17
C LEU A 75 -8.90 -92.68 81.88
N LYS A 76 -7.78 -93.42 81.88
CA LYS A 76 -6.46 -92.88 81.52
C LYS A 76 -6.40 -92.46 80.06
N ASP A 77 -6.94 -93.27 79.15
CA ASP A 77 -6.97 -92.96 77.72
C ASP A 77 -7.84 -91.71 77.46
N LEU A 78 -8.99 -91.58 78.13
CA LEU A 78 -9.83 -90.37 78.07
C LEU A 78 -9.14 -89.12 78.64
N TYR A 79 -8.32 -89.24 79.70
CA TYR A 79 -7.52 -88.12 80.19
C TYR A 79 -6.43 -87.71 79.21
N LEU A 80 -5.76 -88.68 78.56
CA LEU A 80 -4.76 -88.41 77.52
C LEU A 80 -5.40 -87.77 76.27
N GLU A 81 -6.60 -88.18 75.88
CA GLU A 81 -7.36 -87.52 74.83
C GLU A 81 -7.77 -86.09 75.22
N LEU A 82 -8.25 -85.86 76.45
CA LEU A 82 -8.57 -84.51 76.95
C LEU A 82 -7.35 -83.58 76.97
N GLU A 83 -6.18 -84.09 77.37
CA GLU A 83 -4.93 -83.33 77.40
C GLU A 83 -4.47 -82.99 75.98
N ARG A 84 -4.48 -83.98 75.06
CA ARG A 84 -4.18 -83.78 73.64
C ARG A 84 -5.15 -82.82 72.94
N MET A 85 -6.43 -82.84 73.30
CA MET A 85 -7.44 -81.93 72.75
C MET A 85 -7.27 -80.50 73.28
N LYS A 86 -6.84 -80.33 74.54
CA LYS A 86 -6.46 -79.01 75.09
C LYS A 86 -5.23 -78.44 74.40
N GLU A 87 -4.16 -79.23 74.26
CA GLU A 87 -2.96 -78.81 73.51
C GLU A 87 -3.29 -78.41 72.07
N ALA A 88 -4.18 -79.16 71.39
CA ALA A 88 -4.65 -78.82 70.05
C ALA A 88 -5.46 -77.52 70.02
N GLN A 89 -6.32 -77.29 71.02
CA GLN A 89 -7.11 -76.06 71.15
C GLN A 89 -6.23 -74.84 71.45
N GLU A 90 -5.22 -74.97 72.31
CA GLU A 90 -4.25 -73.91 72.63
C GLU A 90 -3.40 -73.55 71.41
N ARG A 91 -2.91 -74.54 70.65
CA ARG A 91 -2.21 -74.31 69.38
C ARG A 91 -3.10 -73.61 68.35
N TYR A 92 -4.34 -74.05 68.18
CA TYR A 92 -5.29 -73.41 67.26
C TYR A 92 -5.61 -71.96 67.67
N ALA A 93 -5.76 -71.70 68.97
CA ALA A 93 -5.97 -70.35 69.49
C ALA A 93 -4.75 -69.44 69.25
N GLN A 94 -3.52 -69.97 69.41
CA GLN A 94 -2.29 -69.26 69.09
C GLN A 94 -2.17 -68.98 67.58
N GLU A 95 -2.39 -69.98 66.72
CA GLU A 95 -2.36 -69.83 65.25
C GLU A 95 -3.37 -68.79 64.76
N GLU A 96 -4.59 -68.79 65.30
CA GLU A 96 -5.61 -67.80 64.93
C GLU A 96 -5.27 -66.38 65.46
N ALA A 97 -4.63 -66.27 66.63
CA ALA A 97 -4.13 -65.00 67.15
C ALA A 97 -2.96 -64.45 66.31
N GLU A 98 -2.00 -65.29 65.91
CA GLU A 98 -0.89 -64.92 65.02
C GLU A 98 -1.40 -64.53 63.62
N LYS A 99 -2.38 -65.27 63.09
CA LYS A 99 -3.07 -64.94 61.83
C LYS A 99 -3.82 -63.62 61.90
N LYS A 100 -4.50 -63.32 63.02
CA LYS A 100 -5.16 -62.03 63.25
C LYS A 100 -4.13 -60.88 63.31
N ALA A 101 -3.07 -61.04 64.10
CA ALA A 101 -2.00 -60.04 64.18
C ALA A 101 -1.31 -59.79 62.83
N ARG A 102 -1.17 -60.84 62.00
CA ARG A 102 -0.68 -60.74 60.61
C ARG A 102 -1.68 -59.99 59.72
N MET A 103 -2.98 -60.24 59.84
CA MET A 103 -4.02 -59.53 59.09
C MET A 103 -4.05 -58.04 59.44
N GLU A 104 -4.05 -57.69 60.72
CA GLU A 104 -3.95 -56.30 61.22
C GLU A 104 -2.64 -55.60 60.81
N ARG A 105 -1.58 -56.36 60.52
CA ARG A 105 -0.33 -55.81 59.96
C ARG A 105 -0.44 -55.58 58.45
N ILE A 106 -1.09 -56.48 57.72
CA ILE A 106 -1.33 -56.34 56.28
C ILE A 106 -2.21 -55.12 56.02
N GLU A 107 -3.35 -54.99 56.72
CA GLU A 107 -4.27 -53.86 56.58
C GLU A 107 -3.58 -52.50 56.85
N ARG A 108 -2.70 -52.42 57.86
CA ARG A 108 -1.90 -51.20 58.11
C ARG A 108 -0.95 -50.90 56.96
N LEU A 109 -0.22 -51.90 56.46
CA LEU A 109 0.71 -51.73 55.34
C LEU A 109 -0.01 -51.37 54.02
N GLU A 110 -1.22 -51.90 53.80
CA GLU A 110 -2.08 -51.54 52.67
C GLU A 110 -2.55 -50.08 52.78
N ASN A 111 -2.95 -49.63 53.97
CA ASN A 111 -3.30 -48.23 54.21
C ASN A 111 -2.10 -47.27 54.03
N ASP A 112 -0.94 -47.61 54.58
CA ASP A 112 0.29 -46.82 54.41
C ASP A 112 0.72 -46.75 52.93
N LEU A 113 0.60 -47.86 52.20
CA LEU A 113 0.88 -47.92 50.76
C LEU A 113 -0.10 -47.06 49.96
N ASN A 114 -1.41 -47.17 50.23
CA ASN A 114 -2.44 -46.37 49.56
C ASN A 114 -2.27 -44.87 49.83
N LEU A 115 -1.89 -44.47 51.04
CA LEU A 115 -1.58 -43.08 51.38
C LEU A 115 -0.38 -42.58 50.56
N SER A 116 0.72 -43.34 50.55
CA SER A 116 1.94 -43.03 49.81
C SER A 116 1.71 -42.97 48.29
N GLU A 117 0.90 -43.88 47.74
CA GLU A 117 0.51 -43.87 46.32
C GLU A 117 -0.35 -42.65 45.98
N SER A 118 -1.29 -42.25 46.84
CA SER A 118 -2.08 -41.03 46.62
C SER A 118 -1.22 -39.76 46.68
N GLU A 119 -0.22 -39.72 47.55
CA GLU A 119 0.75 -38.61 47.61
C GLU A 119 1.63 -38.57 46.36
N ALA A 120 2.15 -39.72 45.93
CA ALA A 120 2.93 -39.85 44.70
C ALA A 120 2.11 -39.43 43.45
N SER A 121 0.81 -39.74 43.41
CA SER A 121 -0.09 -39.26 42.34
C SER A 121 -0.21 -37.74 42.36
N LYS A 122 -0.51 -37.13 43.52
CA LYS A 122 -0.64 -35.67 43.64
C LYS A 122 0.63 -34.93 43.20
N PHE A 123 1.82 -35.41 43.58
CA PHE A 123 3.08 -34.83 43.11
C PHE A 123 3.29 -35.00 41.61
N ARG A 124 2.86 -36.13 41.03
CA ARG A 124 2.92 -36.37 39.57
C ARG A 124 2.00 -35.43 38.81
N ASP A 125 0.77 -35.23 39.28
CA ASP A 125 -0.21 -34.33 38.67
C ASP A 125 0.26 -32.86 38.74
N LEU A 126 0.80 -32.44 39.89
CA LEU A 126 1.42 -31.11 40.04
C LEU A 126 2.61 -30.94 39.08
N TYR A 127 3.49 -31.94 38.96
CA TYR A 127 4.63 -31.89 38.04
C TYR A 127 4.18 -31.78 36.56
N VAL A 128 3.14 -32.53 36.16
CA VAL A 128 2.58 -32.45 34.80
C VAL A 128 2.01 -31.06 34.53
N THR A 129 1.14 -30.54 35.41
CA THR A 129 0.54 -29.21 35.21
C THR A 129 1.58 -28.08 35.18
N GLU A 130 2.65 -28.16 35.97
CA GLU A 130 3.72 -27.16 35.94
C GLU A 130 4.56 -27.24 34.65
N LYS A 131 4.80 -28.46 34.16
CA LYS A 131 5.47 -28.68 32.87
C LYS A 131 4.63 -28.16 31.69
N GLU A 132 3.31 -28.32 31.73
CA GLU A 132 2.39 -27.79 30.72
C GLU A 132 2.39 -26.25 30.71
N LYS A 133 2.35 -25.60 31.89
CA LYS A 133 2.51 -24.14 31.99
C LYS A 133 3.84 -23.66 31.41
N LEU A 134 4.94 -24.35 31.72
CA LEU A 134 6.28 -23.99 31.24
C LEU A 134 6.36 -24.08 29.70
N LEU A 135 5.76 -25.11 29.09
CA LEU A 135 5.64 -25.21 27.63
C LEU A 135 4.77 -24.10 27.03
N GLY A 136 3.69 -23.70 27.72
CA GLY A 136 2.86 -22.54 27.35
C GLY A 136 3.68 -21.25 27.32
N VAL A 137 4.39 -20.95 28.41
CA VAL A 137 5.27 -19.77 28.53
C VAL A 137 6.39 -19.79 27.49
N GLU A 138 6.99 -20.95 27.18
CA GLU A 138 7.99 -21.08 26.12
C GLU A 138 7.40 -20.76 24.73
N SER A 139 6.18 -21.24 24.44
CA SER A 139 5.46 -20.92 23.22
C SER A 139 5.14 -19.42 23.10
N ASP A 140 4.66 -18.81 24.17
CA ASP A 140 4.33 -17.38 24.21
C ASP A 140 5.58 -16.51 24.07
N LEU A 141 6.69 -16.87 24.72
CA LEU A 141 7.99 -16.22 24.56
C LEU A 141 8.47 -16.30 23.11
N LYS A 142 8.33 -17.47 22.46
CA LYS A 142 8.68 -17.68 21.06
C LYS A 142 7.79 -16.87 20.10
N HIS A 143 6.50 -16.73 20.41
CA HIS A 143 5.58 -15.87 19.66
C HIS A 143 5.93 -14.38 19.83
N CYS A 144 6.12 -13.93 21.07
CA CYS A 144 6.52 -12.56 21.39
C CYS A 144 7.85 -12.18 20.70
N LYS A 145 8.84 -13.08 20.72
CA LYS A 145 10.12 -12.88 20.01
C LYS A 145 9.95 -12.72 18.50
N ARG A 146 9.13 -13.55 17.85
CA ARG A 146 8.81 -13.42 16.41
C ARG A 146 8.14 -12.08 16.09
N ASN A 147 7.21 -11.64 16.94
CA ASN A 147 6.49 -10.38 16.74
C ASN A 147 7.41 -9.17 16.92
N LEU A 148 8.34 -9.24 17.89
CA LEU A 148 9.40 -8.26 18.07
C LEU A 148 10.36 -8.22 16.86
N ASP A 149 10.80 -9.38 16.37
CA ASP A 149 11.66 -9.47 15.17
C ASP A 149 10.96 -8.93 13.92
N ASN A 150 9.65 -9.13 13.76
CA ASN A 150 8.86 -8.57 12.66
C ASN A 150 8.69 -7.06 12.79
N SER A 151 8.31 -6.56 13.97
CA SER A 151 8.18 -5.11 14.23
C SER A 151 9.51 -4.37 14.04
N ASN A 152 10.64 -5.02 14.37
CA ASN A 152 11.98 -4.48 14.11
C ASN A 152 12.32 -4.39 12.61
N LYS A 153 11.86 -5.35 11.78
CA LYS A 153 12.00 -5.28 10.31
C LYS A 153 11.15 -4.16 9.74
N GLU A 154 9.86 -4.09 10.10
CA GLU A 154 8.96 -3.01 9.67
C GLU A 154 9.52 -1.63 10.04
N LEU A 155 10.08 -1.48 11.25
CA LEU A 155 10.76 -0.26 11.69
C LEU A 155 12.05 0.03 10.89
N HIS A 156 12.80 -0.99 10.48
CA HIS A 156 13.98 -0.82 9.63
C HIS A 156 13.59 -0.37 8.23
N ASP A 157 12.63 -1.05 7.60
CA ASP A 157 12.12 -0.73 6.27
C ASP A 157 11.52 0.69 6.25
N LEU A 158 10.79 1.08 7.29
CA LEU A 158 10.25 2.44 7.43
C LEU A 158 11.38 3.49 7.56
N LYS A 159 12.45 3.20 8.32
CA LYS A 159 13.62 4.09 8.44
C LYS A 159 14.36 4.24 7.11
N GLU A 160 14.54 3.16 6.35
CA GLU A 160 15.18 3.21 5.05
C GLU A 160 14.33 4.02 4.05
N ASN A 161 13.03 3.76 3.99
CA ASN A 161 12.08 4.55 3.19
C ASN A 161 12.10 6.04 3.57
N TYR A 162 12.17 6.36 4.85
CA TYR A 162 12.27 7.74 5.34
C TYR A 162 13.56 8.44 4.86
N ILE A 163 14.71 7.74 4.90
CA ILE A 163 15.98 8.25 4.37
C ILE A 163 15.88 8.48 2.85
N GLN A 164 15.28 7.55 2.11
CA GLN A 164 15.05 7.70 0.66
C GLN A 164 14.10 8.86 0.31
N VAL A 165 13.09 9.13 1.14
CA VAL A 165 12.18 10.27 0.95
C VAL A 165 12.92 11.59 1.21
N ILE A 166 13.76 11.65 2.26
CA ILE A 166 14.59 12.84 2.53
C ILE A 166 15.57 13.14 1.40
N SER A 167 16.25 12.12 0.84
CA SER A 167 17.19 12.34 -0.27
C SER A 167 16.49 12.87 -1.53
N LYS A 168 15.35 12.27 -1.90
CA LYS A 168 14.49 12.74 -3.01
C LYS A 168 13.93 14.15 -2.77
N LEU A 169 13.64 14.52 -1.52
CA LEU A 169 13.16 15.85 -1.17
C LEU A 169 14.28 16.90 -1.35
N LYS A 170 15.49 16.63 -0.86
CA LYS A 170 16.66 17.51 -1.05
C LYS A 170 17.01 17.72 -2.54
N GLU A 171 16.91 16.68 -3.35
CA GLU A 171 17.11 16.77 -4.81
C GLU A 171 16.08 17.69 -5.48
N ARG A 172 14.80 17.58 -5.07
CA ARG A 172 13.74 18.47 -5.54
C ARG A 172 13.94 19.91 -5.07
N GLU A 173 14.33 20.15 -3.83
CA GLU A 173 14.65 21.49 -3.32
C GLU A 173 15.80 22.14 -4.11
N ALA A 174 16.86 21.39 -4.40
CA ALA A 174 17.98 21.87 -5.23
C ALA A 174 17.53 22.22 -6.67
N THR A 175 16.64 21.41 -7.24
CA THR A 175 16.06 21.64 -8.57
C THR A 175 15.15 22.88 -8.59
N ILE A 176 14.27 23.02 -7.61
CA ILE A 176 13.41 24.20 -7.43
C ILE A 176 14.25 25.47 -7.24
N SER A 177 15.35 25.39 -6.48
CA SER A 177 16.25 26.52 -6.24
C SER A 177 16.94 26.99 -7.52
N LYS A 178 17.42 26.05 -8.36
CA LYS A 178 17.96 26.36 -9.70
C LYS A 178 16.89 27.00 -10.60
N MET A 179 15.67 26.45 -10.61
CA MET A 179 14.59 26.94 -11.45
C MET A 179 14.16 28.37 -11.06
N LYS A 180 14.04 28.65 -9.76
CA LYS A 180 13.80 30.00 -9.23
C LYS A 180 14.89 31.00 -9.64
N ALA A 181 16.17 30.61 -9.60
CA ALA A 181 17.26 31.47 -10.04
C ALA A 181 17.21 31.76 -11.56
N SER A 182 16.86 30.76 -12.39
CA SER A 182 16.62 31.01 -13.82
C SER A 182 15.39 31.87 -14.07
N GLU A 183 14.35 31.74 -13.26
CA GLU A 183 13.13 32.56 -13.35
C GLU A 183 13.42 34.03 -13.01
N THR A 184 14.18 34.31 -11.94
CA THR A 184 14.55 35.69 -11.58
C THR A 184 15.40 36.35 -12.66
N THR A 185 16.39 35.64 -13.22
CA THR A 185 17.23 36.18 -14.31
C THR A 185 16.43 36.42 -15.60
N LEU A 186 15.46 35.55 -15.94
CA LEU A 186 14.53 35.78 -17.05
C LEU A 186 13.62 37.00 -16.82
N ILE A 187 13.08 37.15 -15.60
CA ILE A 187 12.27 38.30 -15.20
C ILE A 187 13.08 39.59 -15.32
N ASP A 188 14.33 39.61 -14.85
CA ASP A 188 15.18 40.81 -14.93
C ASP A 188 15.59 41.13 -16.38
N ARG A 189 15.83 40.10 -17.21
CA ARG A 189 16.05 40.29 -18.65
C ARG A 189 14.81 40.86 -19.36
N ALA A 190 13.61 40.41 -18.99
CA ALA A 190 12.35 40.93 -19.51
C ALA A 190 12.06 42.37 -19.05
N LYS A 191 12.39 42.72 -17.80
CA LYS A 191 12.33 44.11 -17.29
C LYS A 191 13.27 45.02 -18.10
N GLY A 192 14.49 44.58 -18.37
CA GLY A 192 15.47 45.31 -19.19
C GLY A 192 14.93 45.58 -20.59
N LEU A 193 14.51 44.52 -21.31
CA LEU A 193 13.94 44.63 -22.66
C LEU A 193 12.72 45.57 -22.71
N ARG A 194 11.87 45.55 -21.68
CA ARG A 194 10.72 46.47 -21.57
C ARG A 194 11.18 47.92 -21.40
N SER A 195 12.27 48.18 -20.67
CA SER A 195 12.86 49.51 -20.54
C SER A 195 13.40 49.99 -21.89
N ASP A 196 14.18 49.15 -22.58
CA ASP A 196 14.75 49.46 -23.90
C ASP A 196 13.65 49.80 -24.92
N LEU A 197 12.56 49.01 -24.93
CA LEU A 197 11.41 49.22 -25.81
C LEU A 197 10.63 50.50 -25.45
N GLN A 198 10.55 50.86 -24.16
CA GLN A 198 9.98 52.14 -23.74
C GLN A 198 10.85 53.33 -24.17
N HIS A 199 12.18 53.22 -24.08
CA HIS A 199 13.10 54.23 -24.59
C HIS A 199 12.95 54.42 -26.10
N ALA A 200 12.97 53.33 -26.87
CA ALA A 200 12.74 53.38 -28.32
C ALA A 200 11.38 53.98 -28.69
N SER A 201 10.32 53.67 -27.95
CA SER A 201 8.99 54.28 -28.13
C SER A 201 8.98 55.78 -27.85
N ASN A 202 9.73 56.24 -26.85
CA ASN A 202 9.86 57.66 -26.52
C ASN A 202 10.69 58.39 -27.61
N ASP A 203 11.75 57.78 -28.11
CA ASP A 203 12.59 58.31 -29.19
C ASP A 203 11.81 58.43 -30.50
N ILE A 204 11.01 57.42 -30.85
CA ILE A 204 10.09 57.47 -31.99
C ILE A 204 9.07 58.61 -31.83
N SER A 205 8.51 58.79 -30.63
CA SER A 205 7.57 59.88 -30.34
C SER A 205 8.25 61.26 -30.49
N SER A 206 9.48 61.40 -30.00
CA SER A 206 10.32 62.59 -30.20
C SER A 206 10.58 62.88 -31.68
N LEU A 207 10.94 61.85 -32.47
CA LEU A 207 11.14 61.97 -33.91
C LEU A 207 9.87 62.42 -34.64
N PHE A 208 8.69 61.90 -34.30
CA PHE A 208 7.42 62.38 -34.85
C PHE A 208 7.18 63.85 -34.53
N THR A 209 7.41 64.32 -33.30
CA THR A 209 7.24 65.76 -32.98
C THR A 209 8.23 66.65 -33.75
N ARG A 210 9.44 66.15 -34.05
CA ARG A 210 10.43 66.85 -34.89
C ARG A 210 10.03 66.86 -36.37
N LEU A 211 9.38 65.80 -36.85
CA LEU A 211 8.82 65.74 -38.20
C LEU A 211 7.69 66.76 -38.37
N ASP A 212 6.72 66.77 -37.44
CA ASP A 212 5.64 67.78 -37.40
C ASP A 212 6.17 69.22 -37.37
N GLN A 213 7.26 69.47 -36.64
CA GLN A 213 7.91 70.77 -36.59
C GLN A 213 8.57 71.12 -37.94
N LYS A 214 9.24 70.16 -38.57
CA LYS A 214 9.83 70.32 -39.91
C LYS A 214 8.74 70.64 -40.94
N ASP A 215 7.65 69.87 -40.98
CA ASP A 215 6.58 70.06 -41.96
C ASP A 215 5.91 71.44 -41.80
N LYS A 216 5.74 71.92 -40.56
CA LYS A 216 5.29 73.29 -40.27
C LYS A 216 6.28 74.36 -40.73
N LEU A 217 7.58 74.13 -40.63
CA LEU A 217 8.60 75.04 -41.15
C LEU A 217 8.67 75.01 -42.69
N GLU A 218 8.54 73.83 -43.29
CA GLU A 218 8.55 73.63 -44.74
C GLU A 218 7.34 74.31 -45.40
N SER A 219 6.14 74.16 -44.82
CA SER A 219 4.93 74.89 -45.23
C SER A 219 5.09 76.41 -45.12
N LYS A 220 5.72 76.92 -44.03
CA LYS A 220 6.03 78.35 -43.88
C LYS A 220 7.03 78.84 -44.94
N ASN A 221 8.09 78.08 -45.20
CA ASN A 221 9.08 78.39 -46.22
C ASN A 221 8.46 78.40 -47.61
N GLN A 222 7.62 77.42 -47.94
CA GLN A 222 6.88 77.36 -49.19
C GLN A 222 5.93 78.56 -49.36
N SER A 223 5.22 78.96 -48.29
CA SER A 223 4.40 80.18 -48.30
C SER A 223 5.25 81.45 -48.50
N MET A 224 6.44 81.53 -47.89
CA MET A 224 7.36 82.65 -48.07
C MET A 224 7.91 82.71 -49.50
N LEU A 225 8.28 81.57 -50.09
CA LEU A 225 8.73 81.47 -51.49
C LEU A 225 7.62 81.86 -52.47
N LEU A 226 6.37 81.42 -52.25
CA LEU A 226 5.22 81.81 -53.07
C LEU A 226 4.95 83.32 -52.99
N LYS A 227 5.01 83.91 -51.79
CA LYS A 227 4.89 85.36 -51.59
C LYS A 227 6.00 86.13 -52.30
N PHE A 228 7.26 85.71 -52.11
CA PHE A 228 8.41 86.33 -52.78
C PHE A 228 8.30 86.22 -54.32
N GLY A 229 7.91 85.05 -54.83
CA GLY A 229 7.65 84.84 -56.26
C GLY A 229 6.56 85.75 -56.80
N SER A 230 5.43 85.90 -56.10
CA SER A 230 4.36 86.83 -56.49
C SER A 230 4.80 88.30 -56.45
N GLN A 231 5.60 88.70 -55.46
CA GLN A 231 6.13 90.06 -55.36
C GLN A 231 7.14 90.34 -56.48
N LEU A 232 7.98 89.36 -56.82
CA LEU A 232 8.96 89.47 -57.90
C LEU A 232 8.25 89.56 -59.27
N ASP A 233 7.24 88.73 -59.52
CA ASP A 233 6.39 88.80 -60.72
C ASP A 233 5.67 90.16 -60.83
N GLN A 234 5.11 90.67 -59.73
CA GLN A 234 4.50 92.00 -59.69
C GLN A 234 5.51 93.12 -59.99
N ASN A 235 6.68 93.09 -59.34
CA ASN A 235 7.75 94.07 -59.57
C ASN A 235 8.29 94.01 -61.01
N LEU A 236 8.40 92.82 -61.60
CA LEU A 236 8.80 92.63 -63.00
C LEU A 236 7.74 93.15 -63.97
N LYS A 237 6.45 92.91 -63.70
CA LYS A 237 5.33 93.48 -64.49
C LYS A 237 5.28 95.00 -64.41
N GLU A 238 5.55 95.58 -63.24
CA GLU A 238 5.63 97.02 -63.06
C GLU A 238 6.85 97.62 -63.78
N LEU A 239 8.04 97.02 -63.62
CA LEU A 239 9.24 97.40 -64.36
C LEU A 239 9.02 97.33 -65.88
N HIS A 240 8.44 96.24 -66.37
CA HIS A 240 8.13 96.05 -67.78
C HIS A 240 7.15 97.12 -68.29
N ARG A 241 6.13 97.48 -67.51
CA ARG A 241 5.19 98.55 -67.86
C ARG A 241 5.84 99.94 -67.83
N THR A 242 6.72 100.21 -66.88
CA THR A 242 7.49 101.47 -66.83
C THR A 242 8.45 101.58 -68.01
N VAL A 243 9.19 100.52 -68.34
CA VAL A 243 10.10 100.47 -69.51
C VAL A 243 9.32 100.65 -70.81
N LEU A 244 8.20 99.93 -71.01
CA LEU A 244 7.34 100.13 -72.18
C LEU A 244 6.77 101.55 -72.25
N GLY A 245 6.39 102.14 -71.11
CA GLY A 245 5.92 103.52 -71.01
C GLY A 245 7.00 104.52 -71.44
N SER A 246 8.21 104.40 -70.89
CA SER A 246 9.36 105.25 -71.26
C SER A 246 9.75 105.09 -72.73
N VAL A 247 9.78 103.87 -73.26
CA VAL A 247 10.03 103.62 -74.70
C VAL A 247 8.95 104.26 -75.57
N SER A 248 7.67 104.12 -75.20
CA SER A 248 6.56 104.75 -75.92
C SER A 248 6.63 106.28 -75.88
N GLN A 249 7.00 106.85 -74.73
CA GLN A 249 7.18 108.29 -74.56
C GLN A 249 8.37 108.82 -75.36
N GLN A 250 9.51 108.13 -75.35
CA GLN A 250 10.67 108.45 -76.19
C GLN A 250 10.32 108.37 -77.67
N GLN A 251 9.60 107.35 -78.10
CA GLN A 251 9.16 107.20 -79.49
C GLN A 251 8.15 108.28 -79.91
N GLN A 252 7.31 108.76 -78.98
CA GLN A 252 6.45 109.92 -79.23
C GLN A 252 7.25 111.23 -79.29
N GLN A 253 8.25 111.42 -78.42
CA GLN A 253 9.15 112.59 -78.47
C GLN A 253 9.92 112.64 -79.79
N LEU A 254 10.45 111.50 -80.26
CA LEU A 254 11.09 111.38 -81.57
C LEU A 254 10.13 111.77 -82.70
N ARG A 255 8.89 111.24 -82.71
CA ARG A 255 7.87 111.67 -83.70
C ARG A 255 7.58 113.17 -83.65
N THR A 256 7.40 113.76 -82.47
CA THR A 256 7.17 115.21 -82.38
C THR A 256 8.39 116.02 -82.82
N MET A 257 9.60 115.50 -82.65
CA MET A 257 10.85 116.13 -83.12
C MET A 257 11.00 115.98 -84.65
N GLU A 258 10.61 114.84 -85.22
CA GLU A 258 10.51 114.62 -86.67
C GLU A 258 9.49 115.57 -87.30
N GLU A 259 8.29 115.69 -86.72
CA GLU A 259 7.25 116.65 -87.13
C GLU A 259 7.77 118.11 -87.06
N HIS A 260 8.45 118.49 -85.98
CA HIS A 260 9.04 119.82 -85.85
C HIS A 260 10.16 120.08 -86.86
N ASN A 261 11.02 119.08 -87.12
CA ASN A 261 12.06 119.16 -88.14
C ASN A 261 11.45 119.27 -89.55
N HIS A 262 10.40 118.51 -89.86
CA HIS A 262 9.69 118.62 -91.13
C HIS A 262 9.02 119.99 -91.29
N SER A 263 8.38 120.52 -90.25
CA SER A 263 7.81 121.87 -90.26
C SER A 263 8.88 122.96 -90.42
N PHE A 264 10.04 122.80 -89.78
CA PHE A 264 11.17 123.72 -89.93
C PHE A 264 11.76 123.66 -91.34
N LEU A 265 11.92 122.47 -91.91
CA LEU A 265 12.40 122.29 -93.29
C LEU A 265 11.42 122.83 -94.33
N ALA A 266 10.11 122.65 -94.12
CA ALA A 266 9.07 123.24 -94.97
C ALA A 266 9.14 124.78 -94.94
N HIS A 267 9.14 125.38 -93.74
CA HIS A 267 9.33 126.82 -93.57
C HIS A 267 10.67 127.30 -94.15
N LYS A 268 11.72 126.47 -94.18
CA LYS A 268 12.99 126.82 -94.84
C LYS A 268 12.90 126.75 -96.37
N TYR A 269 12.11 125.85 -96.92
CA TYR A 269 11.82 125.76 -98.36
C TYR A 269 10.97 126.95 -98.84
N ASP A 270 9.92 127.30 -98.11
CA ASP A 270 9.06 128.47 -98.41
C ASP A 270 9.86 129.78 -98.42
N ASN A 271 10.90 129.89 -97.59
CA ASN A 271 11.81 131.05 -97.59
C ASN A 271 12.89 131.01 -98.69
N MET A 272 13.06 129.88 -99.41
CA MET A 272 14.08 129.70 -100.45
C MET A 272 13.54 130.01 -101.86
N GLU A 273 12.23 129.96 -102.07
CA GLU A 273 11.57 130.15 -103.38
C GLU A 273 11.48 131.62 -103.85
N CYS A 274 12.11 132.56 -103.13
CA CYS A 274 11.96 134.00 -103.37
C CYS A 274 13.30 134.78 -103.45
N SER A 275 14.32 134.21 -104.11
CA SER A 275 15.44 134.95 -104.72
C SER A 275 16.22 134.04 -105.68
N ASP A 276 16.18 134.36 -106.97
CA ASP A 276 16.57 133.46 -108.05
C ASP A 276 17.83 133.94 -108.82
N THR A 277 18.46 133.01 -109.55
CA THR A 277 19.48 133.17 -110.61
C THR A 277 20.99 133.35 -110.32
N PHE A 278 21.77 132.58 -111.11
CA PHE A 278 23.15 132.79 -111.62
C PHE A 278 24.38 132.71 -110.68
N ASN A 279 25.22 131.67 -110.85
CA ASN A 279 26.38 131.71 -111.78
C ASN A 279 27.07 130.31 -111.93
N GLU A 280 27.86 130.16 -112.99
CA GLU A 280 28.53 128.93 -113.43
C GLU A 280 30.02 128.89 -113.01
N ASN A 281 30.58 127.68 -112.83
CA ASN A 281 32.00 127.23 -112.95
C ASN A 281 32.51 126.28 -111.83
N THR A 282 33.19 125.22 -112.26
CA THR A 282 33.73 124.06 -111.48
C THR A 282 35.27 124.10 -111.34
N PRO A 283 35.98 123.15 -110.67
CA PRO A 283 35.65 122.17 -109.61
C PRO A 283 36.50 122.53 -108.34
N PRO A 284 37.17 121.65 -107.51
CA PRO A 284 37.13 120.20 -107.28
C PRO A 284 37.13 119.78 -105.76
N THR A 285 37.58 118.55 -105.49
CA THR A 285 37.94 117.92 -104.19
C THR A 285 36.83 117.67 -103.16
N SER A 286 36.54 116.39 -102.91
CA SER A 286 35.85 115.90 -101.71
C SER A 286 36.17 114.43 -101.40
N GLU A 287 37.05 114.21 -100.43
CA GLU A 287 36.85 113.19 -99.38
C GLU A 287 36.23 113.92 -98.15
N PRO A 288 35.68 113.26 -97.11
CA PRO A 288 35.75 111.81 -96.82
C PRO A 288 34.41 111.12 -96.52
N GLU A 289 34.33 109.81 -96.79
CA GLU A 289 33.29 108.95 -96.22
C GLU A 289 33.62 108.59 -94.77
N TYR A 290 32.93 109.23 -93.81
CA TYR A 290 33.14 109.00 -92.36
C TYR A 290 31.92 108.41 -91.66
N ILE A 291 31.26 107.41 -92.27
CA ILE A 291 30.13 106.68 -91.66
C ILE A 291 30.34 105.15 -91.79
N SER A 292 31.29 104.62 -91.01
CA SER A 292 31.45 103.16 -90.83
C SER A 292 31.86 102.71 -89.42
N SER A 293 31.84 103.61 -88.43
CA SER A 293 32.25 103.32 -87.05
C SER A 293 31.11 103.16 -86.03
N LEU A 294 29.88 103.57 -86.35
CA LEU A 294 28.73 103.51 -85.42
C LEU A 294 27.89 102.23 -85.53
N GLY A 295 27.88 101.56 -86.68
CA GLY A 295 27.12 100.30 -86.87
C GLY A 295 27.65 99.12 -86.06
N ALA A 296 28.98 99.00 -85.93
CA ALA A 296 29.63 97.89 -85.23
C ALA A 296 29.48 97.95 -83.69
N ALA A 297 29.30 99.14 -83.12
CA ALA A 297 29.23 99.33 -81.67
C ALA A 297 27.88 98.87 -81.06
N MET A 298 26.78 98.89 -81.83
CA MET A 298 25.46 98.50 -81.33
C MET A 298 25.25 96.98 -81.29
N GLN A 299 25.86 96.18 -82.18
CA GLN A 299 25.68 94.72 -82.16
C GLN A 299 26.47 94.01 -81.04
N TRP A 300 27.59 94.57 -80.58
CA TRP A 300 28.41 93.92 -79.54
C TRP A 300 27.80 94.05 -78.13
N ASN A 301 27.09 95.16 -77.85
CA ASN A 301 26.53 95.44 -76.53
C ASN A 301 25.27 94.60 -76.20
N ILE A 302 24.55 94.13 -77.22
CA ILE A 302 23.33 93.31 -77.02
C ILE A 302 23.69 91.86 -76.67
N LEU A 303 24.76 91.30 -77.23
CA LEU A 303 25.13 89.90 -77.01
C LEU A 303 25.75 89.65 -75.62
N HIS A 304 26.54 90.59 -75.10
CA HIS A 304 27.23 90.40 -73.81
C HIS A 304 26.32 90.54 -72.57
N ARG A 305 25.17 91.22 -72.66
CA ARG A 305 24.25 91.39 -71.53
C ARG A 305 23.35 90.18 -71.25
N PHE A 306 23.20 89.25 -72.20
CA PHE A 306 22.39 88.03 -72.01
C PHE A 306 23.11 86.89 -71.27
N ARG A 307 24.43 86.97 -71.06
CA ARG A 307 25.22 85.86 -70.48
C ARG A 307 25.29 85.81 -68.95
N PHE A 308 24.64 86.75 -68.24
CA PHE A 308 24.76 86.89 -66.77
C PHE A 308 23.53 86.43 -65.96
N TYR A 309 22.54 85.79 -66.57
CA TYR A 309 21.28 85.34 -65.93
C TYR A 309 21.06 83.81 -65.95
N SER A 310 22.14 83.01 -65.98
CA SER A 310 22.06 81.54 -66.03
C SER A 310 22.95 80.86 -64.98
N LEU A 311 23.08 81.46 -63.78
CA LEU A 311 23.89 80.91 -62.68
C LEU A 311 23.38 81.35 -61.28
N VAL A 312 22.07 81.17 -61.05
CA VAL A 312 21.42 80.86 -59.76
C VAL A 312 20.30 79.86 -60.06
#